data_AF-A0A940WPE8-F1
#
_entry.id   AF-A0A940WPE8-F1
#
_cell.length_a   1.000
_cell.length_b   1.000
_cell.length_c   1.000
_cell.angle_alpha   90.00
_cell.angle_beta   90.00
_cell.angle_gamma   90.00
#
_symmetry.space_group_name_H-M   'P 1'
#
loop_
_entity.id
_entity.type
_entity.pdbx_description
1 polymer ?
#
loop_
_entity_poly.entity_id
_entity_poly.type
_entity_poly.pdbx_seq_one_letter_code
_entity_poly.pdbx_strand_id
1 'polypeptide(L)'
;MVFNYCPSCGTKRENQSMVCQECQFVFPETEEVQEELIDSSTREWRSYSKGIRSSTIFSIVSYVTNILFVLCYVWMYFVCREMLERGEFELLQITLSVIVAILFYIPSALVYYRQGGYAFWISAGFNILFIVPSVGLFLQFKSFYNEVGYMAEGFTTLIFVAMAPVVFASLMTISHIIIISIRFINKKTQ
;
A
#
# COMPACT_ATOMS: atom_id res chain seq x y z
N MET A 1 -35.49 32.60 -9.83
CA MET A 1 -35.43 33.55 -8.69
C MET A 1 -35.37 34.96 -9.25
N VAL A 2 -36.21 35.89 -8.77
CA VAL A 2 -36.14 37.30 -9.17
C VAL A 2 -35.17 38.02 -8.23
N PHE A 3 -33.98 38.39 -8.72
CA PHE A 3 -32.99 39.12 -7.93
C PHE A 3 -33.41 40.59 -7.79
N ASN A 4 -33.78 41.00 -6.58
CA ASN A 4 -34.12 42.39 -6.25
C ASN A 4 -32.88 43.28 -6.01
N TYR A 5 -31.72 42.68 -5.79
CA TYR A 5 -30.44 43.34 -5.53
C TYR A 5 -29.34 42.74 -6.40
N CYS A 6 -28.39 43.57 -6.83
CA CYS A 6 -27.24 43.10 -7.59
C CYS A 6 -26.30 42.27 -6.69
N PRO A 7 -25.94 41.03 -7.06
CA PRO A 7 -25.05 40.19 -6.26
C PRO A 7 -23.60 40.70 -6.23
N SER A 8 -23.20 41.55 -7.17
CA SER A 8 -21.82 42.08 -7.23
C SER A 8 -21.62 43.34 -6.40
N CYS A 9 -22.60 44.25 -6.33
CA CYS A 9 -22.45 45.56 -5.70
C CYS A 9 -23.51 45.87 -4.64
N GLY A 10 -24.52 45.02 -4.45
CA GLY A 10 -25.57 45.20 -3.45
C GLY A 10 -26.61 46.28 -3.78
N THR A 11 -26.47 46.99 -4.91
CA THR A 11 -27.42 48.04 -5.33
C THR A 11 -28.78 47.43 -5.67
N LYS A 12 -29.86 48.10 -5.26
CA LYS A 12 -31.24 47.69 -5.57
C LYS A 12 -31.49 47.79 -7.08
N ARG A 13 -32.11 46.77 -7.66
CA ARG A 13 -32.40 46.73 -9.11
C ARG A 13 -33.53 47.71 -9.43
N GLU A 14 -33.22 48.76 -10.16
CA GLU A 14 -34.23 49.61 -10.79
C GLU A 14 -34.64 48.99 -12.14
N ASN A 15 -35.95 48.76 -12.28
CA ASN A 15 -36.65 48.42 -13.53
C ASN A 15 -36.13 47.21 -14.31
N GLN A 16 -36.29 45.98 -13.80
CA GLN A 16 -36.12 44.69 -14.52
C GLN A 16 -34.95 44.62 -15.53
N SER A 17 -33.92 45.44 -15.34
CA SER A 17 -32.89 45.69 -16.33
C SER A 17 -31.93 44.51 -16.33
N MET A 18 -31.54 44.05 -17.52
CA MET A 18 -30.64 42.89 -17.66
C MET A 18 -29.22 43.20 -17.18
N VAL A 19 -28.88 44.48 -17.00
CA VAL A 19 -27.55 44.92 -16.61
C VAL A 19 -27.67 45.90 -15.44
N CYS A 20 -26.85 45.70 -14.40
CA CYS A 20 -26.72 46.65 -13.31
C CYS A 20 -26.02 47.92 -13.80
N GLN A 21 -26.66 49.08 -13.63
CA GLN A 21 -26.09 50.36 -14.08
C GLN A 21 -24.80 50.75 -13.35
N GLU A 22 -24.62 50.29 -12.10
CA GLU A 22 -23.49 50.70 -11.25
C GLU A 22 -22.22 49.89 -11.53
N CYS A 23 -22.34 48.58 -11.79
CA CYS A 23 -21.20 47.68 -11.92
C CYS A 23 -21.18 46.88 -13.24
N GLN A 24 -22.12 47.16 -14.15
CA GLN A 24 -22.28 46.47 -15.43
C GLN A 24 -22.48 44.94 -15.32
N PHE A 25 -22.82 44.44 -14.13
CA PHE A 25 -23.11 43.03 -13.92
C PHE A 25 -24.37 42.60 -14.70
N VAL A 26 -24.25 41.56 -15.51
CA VAL A 26 -25.35 41.01 -16.34
C VAL A 26 -26.11 39.97 -15.53
N PHE A 27 -27.41 40.21 -15.30
CA PHE A 27 -28.29 39.25 -14.64
C PHE A 27 -28.57 38.08 -15.59
N PRO A 28 -28.41 36.82 -15.15
CA PRO A 28 -28.76 35.67 -15.98
C PRO A 28 -30.27 35.69 -16.26
N GLU A 29 -30.65 35.65 -17.53
CA GLU A 29 -32.06 35.51 -17.95
C GLU A 29 -32.62 34.20 -17.37
N THR A 30 -33.71 34.31 -16.63
CA THR A 30 -34.49 33.13 -16.22
C THR A 30 -35.56 32.87 -17.25
N GLU A 31 -35.32 31.91 -18.14
CA GLU A 31 -36.37 31.05 -18.72
C GLU A 31 -35.75 29.71 -19.17
N GLU A 32 -36.12 28.65 -18.45
CA GLU A 32 -36.29 27.26 -18.92
C GLU A 32 -35.14 26.50 -19.62
N VAL A 33 -33.89 26.58 -19.15
CA VAL A 33 -32.86 25.56 -19.53
C VAL A 33 -31.91 25.23 -18.37
N GLN A 34 -32.44 24.89 -17.18
CA GLN A 34 -31.58 24.67 -16.00
C GLN A 34 -31.87 23.43 -15.14
N GLU A 35 -32.61 22.44 -15.64
CA GLU A 35 -32.76 21.16 -14.92
C GLU A 35 -31.79 20.05 -15.38
N GLU A 36 -31.18 20.11 -16.57
CA GLU A 36 -30.28 19.04 -17.03
C GLU A 36 -28.78 19.29 -16.81
N LEU A 37 -28.35 20.54 -16.57
CA LEU A 37 -26.92 20.90 -16.51
C LEU A 37 -26.32 20.94 -15.10
N ILE A 38 -27.14 20.86 -14.05
CA ILE A 38 -26.66 20.85 -12.66
C ILE A 38 -26.38 19.42 -12.18
N ASP A 39 -26.99 18.38 -12.77
CA ASP A 39 -26.75 17.00 -12.31
C ASP A 39 -25.44 16.38 -12.86
N SER A 40 -24.93 16.84 -14.01
CA SER A 40 -23.66 16.34 -14.58
C SER A 40 -22.44 16.88 -13.84
N SER A 41 -22.36 18.20 -13.64
CA SER A 41 -21.22 18.82 -12.96
C SER A 41 -21.16 18.41 -11.49
N THR A 42 -22.29 18.41 -10.77
CA THR A 42 -22.30 18.02 -9.34
C THR A 42 -22.03 16.53 -9.12
N ARG A 43 -22.39 15.65 -10.07
CA ARG A 43 -21.94 14.24 -10.08
C ARG A 43 -20.45 14.11 -10.32
N GLU A 44 -19.87 14.87 -11.24
CA GLU A 44 -18.44 14.84 -11.50
C GLU A 44 -17.64 15.29 -10.28
N TRP A 45 -18.01 16.37 -9.59
CA TRP A 45 -17.32 16.82 -8.37
C TRP A 45 -17.53 15.87 -7.16
N ARG A 46 -18.70 15.22 -7.02
CA ARG A 46 -18.91 14.17 -6.01
C ARG A 46 -18.15 12.87 -6.33
N SER A 47 -18.03 12.52 -7.61
CA SER A 47 -17.22 11.40 -8.09
C SER A 47 -15.73 11.66 -7.86
N TYR A 48 -15.26 12.89 -8.16
CA TYR A 48 -13.88 13.32 -7.98
C TYR A 48 -13.48 13.34 -6.48
N SER A 49 -14.33 13.91 -5.63
CA SER A 49 -14.08 13.97 -4.17
C SER A 49 -14.19 12.60 -3.47
N LYS A 50 -15.09 11.70 -3.90
CA LYS A 50 -15.09 10.30 -3.43
C LYS A 50 -13.86 9.53 -3.91
N GLY A 51 -13.41 9.76 -5.15
CA GLY A 51 -12.21 9.16 -5.72
C GLY A 51 -10.93 9.54 -4.96
N ILE A 52 -10.77 10.84 -4.65
CA ILE A 52 -9.60 11.38 -3.93
C ILE A 52 -9.54 10.90 -2.47
N ARG A 53 -10.68 10.90 -1.76
CA ARG A 53 -10.69 10.47 -0.35
C ARG A 53 -10.46 8.97 -0.19
N SER A 54 -10.96 8.19 -1.14
CA SER A 54 -10.71 6.75 -1.26
C SER A 54 -9.21 6.48 -1.51
N SER A 55 -8.59 7.15 -2.48
CA SER A 55 -7.16 6.93 -2.79
C SER A 55 -6.22 7.23 -1.62
N THR A 56 -6.53 8.24 -0.79
CA THR A 56 -5.70 8.57 0.38
C THR A 56 -5.77 7.48 1.44
N ILE A 57 -6.97 6.95 1.73
CA ILE A 57 -7.15 5.87 2.72
C ILE A 57 -6.43 4.60 2.25
N PHE A 58 -6.58 4.21 0.99
CA PHE A 58 -5.90 3.05 0.42
C PHE A 58 -4.37 3.20 0.44
N SER A 59 -3.85 4.40 0.18
CA SER A 59 -2.42 4.69 0.30
C SER A 59 -1.92 4.47 1.74
N ILE A 60 -2.64 5.00 2.74
CA ILE A 60 -2.30 4.81 4.17
C ILE A 60 -2.30 3.33 4.53
N VAL A 61 -3.34 2.59 4.14
CA VAL A 61 -3.45 1.14 4.39
C VAL A 61 -2.28 0.40 3.74
N SER A 62 -1.89 0.76 2.53
CA SER A 62 -0.71 0.17 1.85
C SER A 62 0.59 0.46 2.60
N TYR A 63 0.79 1.68 3.11
CA TYR A 63 1.96 2.01 3.92
C TYR A 63 2.00 1.19 5.22
N VAL A 64 0.90 1.17 5.97
CA VAL A 64 0.82 0.45 7.24
C VAL A 64 1.06 -1.05 7.04
N THR A 65 0.40 -1.66 6.05
CA THR A 65 0.59 -3.09 5.76
C THR A 65 2.00 -3.42 5.30
N ASN A 66 2.65 -2.57 4.50
CA ASN A 66 4.06 -2.78 4.11
C ASN A 66 5.03 -2.62 5.29
N ILE A 67 4.82 -1.64 6.18
CA ILE A 67 5.66 -1.47 7.37
C ILE A 67 5.52 -2.70 8.28
N LEU A 68 4.29 -3.13 8.57
CA LEU A 68 4.03 -4.32 9.39
C LEU A 68 4.63 -5.58 8.75
N PHE A 69 4.53 -5.70 7.43
CA PHE A 69 5.17 -6.78 6.68
C PHE A 69 6.70 -6.79 6.84
N VAL A 70 7.37 -5.65 6.70
CA VAL A 70 8.82 -5.54 6.91
C VAL A 70 9.20 -5.82 8.37
N LEU A 71 8.39 -5.38 9.33
CA LEU A 71 8.62 -5.71 10.74
C LEU A 71 8.50 -7.22 11.01
N CYS A 72 7.59 -7.93 10.33
CA CYS A 72 7.52 -9.39 10.43
C CYS A 72 8.79 -10.08 9.91
N TYR A 73 9.43 -9.53 8.88
CA TYR A 73 10.72 -10.01 8.37
C TYR A 73 11.83 -9.87 9.41
N VAL A 74 11.93 -8.70 10.02
CA VAL A 74 12.87 -8.42 11.10
C VAL A 74 12.62 -9.36 12.27
N TRP A 75 11.36 -9.52 12.66
CA TRP A 75 10.95 -10.43 13.74
C TRP A 75 11.36 -11.88 13.47
N MET A 76 11.05 -12.41 12.28
CA MET A 76 11.43 -13.76 11.88
C MET A 76 12.95 -14.00 11.95
N TYR A 77 13.75 -13.00 11.54
CA TYR A 77 15.21 -13.07 11.67
C TYR A 77 15.65 -13.20 13.14
N PHE A 78 15.11 -12.38 14.03
CA PHE A 78 15.44 -12.45 15.46
C PHE A 78 15.02 -13.77 16.09
N VAL A 79 13.81 -14.26 15.78
CA VAL A 79 13.34 -15.56 16.27
C VAL A 79 14.26 -16.68 15.81
N CYS A 80 14.61 -16.74 14.53
CA CYS A 80 15.51 -17.78 14.01
C CYS A 80 16.91 -17.68 14.61
N ARG A 81 17.42 -16.46 14.82
CA ARG A 81 18.71 -16.24 15.48
C ARG A 81 18.71 -16.72 16.93
N GLU A 82 17.68 -16.37 17.69
CA GLU A 82 17.55 -16.75 19.10
C GLU A 82 17.38 -18.27 19.25
N MET A 83 16.63 -18.92 18.37
CA MET A 83 16.53 -20.38 18.30
C MET A 83 17.87 -21.06 18.03
N LEU A 84 18.67 -20.50 17.12
CA LEU A 84 20.01 -21.02 16.83
C LEU A 84 20.96 -20.81 18.01
N GLU A 85 20.91 -19.67 18.69
CA GLU A 85 21.74 -19.37 19.86
C GLU A 85 21.37 -20.25 21.07
N ARG A 86 20.07 -20.56 21.27
CA ARG A 86 19.58 -21.41 22.36
C ARG A 86 19.63 -22.91 22.08
N GLY A 87 19.65 -23.30 20.80
CA GLY A 87 19.51 -24.69 20.39
C GLY A 87 18.11 -25.28 20.63
N GLU A 88 17.09 -24.43 20.82
CA GLU A 88 15.70 -24.82 21.01
C GLU A 88 14.90 -24.55 19.73
N PHE A 89 14.33 -25.60 19.13
CA PHE A 89 13.72 -25.53 17.80
C PHE A 89 12.20 -25.67 17.84
N GLU A 90 11.50 -24.55 18.04
CA GLU A 90 10.04 -24.52 17.99
C GLU A 90 9.53 -24.09 16.61
N LEU A 91 9.22 -25.06 15.75
CA LEU A 91 8.66 -24.83 14.41
C LEU A 91 7.41 -23.93 14.40
N LEU A 92 6.62 -23.95 15.49
CA LEU A 92 5.41 -23.15 15.64
C LEU A 92 5.71 -21.64 15.55
N GLN A 93 6.77 -21.14 16.18
CA GLN A 93 7.05 -19.70 16.21
C GLN A 93 7.48 -19.17 14.83
N ILE A 94 8.25 -19.97 14.08
CA ILE A 94 8.62 -19.65 12.69
C ILE A 94 7.38 -19.64 11.80
N THR A 95 6.54 -20.68 11.92
CA THR A 95 5.30 -20.81 11.15
C THR A 95 4.35 -19.65 11.42
N LEU A 96 4.18 -19.25 12.68
CA LEU A 96 3.36 -18.10 13.06
C LEU A 96 3.89 -16.81 12.41
N SER A 97 5.20 -16.59 12.46
CA SER A 97 5.84 -15.41 11.85
C SER A 97 5.58 -15.34 10.34
N VAL A 98 5.66 -16.48 9.64
CA VAL A 98 5.36 -16.59 8.21
C VAL A 98 3.89 -16.29 7.91
N ILE A 99 2.97 -16.88 8.69
CA ILE A 99 1.52 -16.66 8.50
C ILE A 99 1.17 -15.18 8.67
N VAL A 100 1.68 -14.54 9.74
CA VAL A 100 1.43 -13.13 10.01
C VAL A 100 2.00 -12.23 8.90
N ALA A 101 3.20 -12.54 8.39
CA ALA A 101 3.78 -11.81 7.27
C ALA A 101 2.92 -11.94 5.99
N ILE A 102 2.41 -13.13 5.68
CA ILE A 102 1.51 -13.36 4.54
C ILE A 102 0.20 -12.58 4.70
N LEU A 103 -0.37 -12.54 5.91
CA LEU A 103 -1.60 -11.79 6.21
C LEU A 103 -1.47 -10.29 5.92
N PHE A 104 -0.29 -9.69 6.13
CA PHE A 104 -0.04 -8.29 5.76
C PHE A 104 0.36 -8.12 4.29
N TYR A 105 1.00 -9.12 3.70
CA TYR A 105 1.40 -9.08 2.29
C TYR A 105 0.21 -9.10 1.32
N ILE A 106 -0.78 -9.99 1.53
CA ILE A 106 -1.95 -10.13 0.64
C ILE A 106 -2.69 -8.79 0.44
N PRO A 107 -3.12 -8.07 1.49
CA PRO A 107 -3.81 -6.79 1.31
C PRO A 107 -2.90 -5.73 0.69
N SER A 108 -1.61 -5.69 1.04
CA SER A 108 -0.64 -4.78 0.42
C SER A 108 -0.53 -5.01 -1.09
N ALA A 109 -0.39 -6.27 -1.49
CA ALA A 109 -0.33 -6.71 -2.89
C ALA A 109 -1.63 -6.40 -3.65
N LEU A 110 -2.80 -6.64 -3.06
CA LEU A 110 -4.09 -6.32 -3.66
C LEU A 110 -4.26 -4.82 -3.88
N VAL A 111 -3.90 -3.99 -2.90
CA VAL A 111 -3.96 -2.53 -3.02
C VAL A 111 -3.00 -2.05 -4.11
N TYR A 112 -1.76 -2.57 -4.13
CA TYR A 112 -0.80 -2.26 -5.18
C TYR A 112 -1.29 -2.69 -6.57
N TYR A 113 -1.90 -3.87 -6.70
CA TYR A 113 -2.41 -4.35 -7.97
C TYR A 113 -3.53 -3.45 -8.52
N ARG A 114 -4.38 -2.87 -7.66
CA ARG A 114 -5.46 -1.97 -8.07
C ARG A 114 -4.99 -0.54 -8.31
N GLN A 115 -4.36 0.09 -7.33
CA GLN A 115 -4.05 1.53 -7.38
C GLN A 115 -2.57 1.84 -7.59
N GLY A 116 -1.69 0.86 -7.40
CA GLY A 116 -0.24 1.03 -7.45
C GLY A 116 0.26 1.59 -6.13
N GLY A 117 1.45 2.17 -6.15
CA GLY A 117 2.03 2.85 -4.99
C GLY A 117 3.50 2.52 -4.79
N TYR A 118 4.23 3.51 -4.29
CA TYR A 118 5.66 3.38 -4.04
C TYR A 118 5.98 2.48 -2.83
N ALA A 119 5.06 2.36 -1.87
CA ALA A 119 5.26 1.54 -0.66
C ALA A 119 5.58 0.07 -0.97
N PHE A 120 4.92 -0.52 -1.97
CA PHE A 120 5.16 -1.90 -2.40
C PHE A 120 6.51 -2.09 -3.12
N TRP A 121 6.99 -1.06 -3.81
CA TRP A 121 8.35 -1.07 -4.39
C TRP A 121 9.42 -0.95 -3.32
N ILE A 122 9.17 -0.10 -2.32
CA ILE A 122 10.05 0.07 -1.17
C ILE A 122 10.17 -1.24 -0.41
N SER A 123 9.06 -1.93 -0.13
CA SER A 123 9.08 -3.23 0.56
C SER A 123 9.78 -4.33 -0.27
N ALA A 124 9.66 -4.31 -1.61
CA ALA A 124 10.44 -5.18 -2.48
C ALA A 124 11.95 -4.93 -2.32
N GLY A 125 12.38 -3.67 -2.29
CA GLY A 125 13.78 -3.29 -2.05
C GLY A 125 14.28 -3.74 -0.67
N PHE A 126 13.48 -3.56 0.38
CA PHE A 126 13.79 -4.05 1.72
C PHE A 126 13.91 -5.58 1.76
N ASN A 127 13.05 -6.31 1.06
CA ASN A 127 13.14 -7.77 0.95
C ASN A 127 14.46 -8.23 0.35
N ILE A 128 14.90 -7.59 -0.75
CA ILE A 128 16.20 -7.89 -1.37
C ILE A 128 17.34 -7.61 -0.40
N LEU A 129 17.29 -6.48 0.30
CA LEU A 129 18.31 -6.12 1.29
C LEU A 129 18.33 -7.12 2.47
N PHE A 130 17.18 -7.67 2.84
CA PHE A 130 17.04 -8.68 3.90
C PHE A 130 17.65 -10.05 3.54
N ILE A 131 17.89 -10.35 2.27
CA ILE A 131 18.57 -11.59 1.87
C ILE A 131 19.98 -11.65 2.47
N VAL A 132 20.70 -10.52 2.52
CA VAL A 132 22.07 -10.44 3.04
C VAL A 132 22.17 -10.91 4.50
N PRO A 133 21.44 -10.34 5.48
CA PRO A 133 21.49 -10.82 6.85
C PRO A 133 20.97 -12.26 7.00
N SER A 134 19.97 -12.67 6.21
CA SER A 134 19.49 -14.06 6.24
C SER A 134 20.55 -15.07 5.77
N VAL A 135 21.32 -14.73 4.73
CA VAL A 135 22.46 -15.55 4.28
C VAL A 135 23.57 -15.55 5.33
N GLY A 136 23.85 -14.40 5.97
CA GLY A 136 24.81 -14.31 7.06
C GLY A 136 24.47 -15.25 8.23
N LEU A 137 23.20 -15.29 8.63
CA LEU A 137 22.70 -16.21 9.64
C LEU A 137 22.91 -17.69 9.25
N PHE A 138 22.62 -18.04 8.00
CA PHE A 138 22.84 -19.38 7.48
C PHE A 138 24.34 -19.77 7.46
N LEU A 139 25.23 -18.83 7.14
CA LEU A 139 26.67 -19.08 7.16
C LEU A 139 27.21 -19.26 8.59
N GLN A 140 26.73 -18.44 9.55
CA GLN A 140 27.06 -18.61 10.97
C GLN A 140 26.64 -19.99 11.46
N PHE A 141 25.41 -20.40 11.10
CA PHE A 141 24.92 -21.73 11.39
C PHE A 141 25.84 -22.82 10.82
N LYS A 142 26.23 -22.72 9.55
CA LYS A 142 27.13 -23.67 8.90
C LYS A 142 28.50 -23.77 9.59
N SER A 143 29.05 -22.64 10.06
CA SER A 143 30.31 -22.61 10.79
C SER A 143 30.19 -23.34 12.13
N PHE A 144 29.17 -23.00 12.91
CA PHE A 144 28.88 -23.66 14.19
C PHE A 144 28.70 -25.17 14.03
N TYR A 145 27.95 -25.58 13.00
CA TYR A 145 27.75 -26.99 12.70
C TYR A 145 29.05 -27.75 12.39
N ASN A 146 29.93 -27.16 11.59
CA ASN A 146 31.22 -27.75 11.24
C ASN A 146 32.17 -27.88 12.44
N GLU A 147 32.05 -27.00 13.44
CA GLU A 147 32.86 -27.00 14.65
C GLU A 147 32.36 -28.00 15.70
N VAL A 148 31.04 -28.14 15.87
CA VAL A 148 30.44 -28.99 16.93
C VAL A 148 30.29 -30.45 16.51
N GLY A 149 30.30 -30.74 15.20
CA GLY A 149 30.38 -32.10 14.65
C GLY A 149 29.17 -32.99 14.93
N TYR A 150 28.25 -33.13 13.97
CA TYR A 150 27.25 -34.20 13.75
C TYR A 150 26.48 -34.85 14.94
N MET A 151 26.56 -34.34 16.17
CA MET A 151 26.00 -34.97 17.39
C MET A 151 24.56 -34.52 17.71
N ALA A 152 23.82 -34.00 16.74
CA ALA A 152 22.47 -33.47 16.98
C ALA A 152 21.38 -34.33 16.31
N GLU A 153 20.66 -35.12 17.12
CA GLU A 153 19.29 -35.51 16.78
C GLU A 153 18.49 -34.23 16.48
N GLY A 154 17.83 -34.16 15.31
CA GLY A 154 17.11 -32.95 14.87
C GLY A 154 17.82 -32.07 13.83
N PHE A 155 18.92 -32.55 13.23
CA PHE A 155 19.67 -31.88 12.14
C PHE A 155 18.78 -31.30 11.03
N THR A 156 17.77 -32.05 10.58
CA THR A 156 16.84 -31.60 9.54
C THR A 156 16.04 -30.38 9.98
N THR A 157 15.43 -30.41 11.16
CA THR A 157 14.67 -29.29 11.73
C THR A 157 15.54 -28.04 11.88
N LEU A 158 16.78 -28.23 12.28
CA LEU A 158 17.74 -27.18 12.55
C LEU A 158 18.27 -26.52 11.24
N ILE A 159 18.45 -27.29 10.16
CA ILE A 159 18.63 -26.72 8.80
C ILE A 159 17.41 -25.93 8.36
N PHE A 160 16.20 -26.47 8.58
CA PHE A 160 14.96 -25.79 8.21
C PHE A 160 14.85 -24.42 8.90
N VAL A 161 15.17 -24.33 10.19
CA VAL A 161 15.19 -23.05 10.93
C VAL A 161 16.20 -22.08 10.33
N ALA A 162 17.42 -22.53 10.04
CA ALA A 162 18.46 -21.67 9.48
C ALA A 162 18.15 -21.19 8.05
N MET A 163 17.49 -22.01 7.23
CA MET A 163 17.13 -21.67 5.86
C MET A 163 15.82 -20.90 5.73
N ALA A 164 14.90 -21.03 6.71
CA ALA A 164 13.57 -20.44 6.64
C ALA A 164 13.58 -18.93 6.30
N PRO A 165 14.43 -18.08 6.91
CA PRO A 165 14.48 -16.67 6.57
C PRO A 165 14.87 -16.39 5.13
N VAL A 166 15.88 -17.12 4.61
CA VAL A 166 16.37 -16.98 3.24
C VAL A 166 15.30 -17.42 2.24
N VAL A 167 14.71 -18.59 2.48
CA VAL A 167 13.67 -19.14 1.62
C VAL A 167 12.47 -18.20 1.58
N PHE A 168 12.01 -17.72 2.74
CA PHE A 168 10.89 -16.78 2.81
C PHE A 168 11.20 -15.46 2.07
N ALA A 169 12.36 -14.85 2.33
CA ALA A 169 12.81 -13.63 1.63
C ALA A 169 12.83 -13.80 0.12
N SER A 170 13.36 -14.93 -0.37
CA SER A 170 13.41 -15.23 -1.80
C SER A 170 12.02 -15.39 -2.41
N LEU A 171 11.13 -16.14 -1.76
CA LEU A 171 9.76 -16.37 -2.24
C LEU A 171 8.97 -15.05 -2.30
N MET A 172 9.10 -14.20 -1.30
CA MET A 172 8.42 -12.91 -1.31
C MET A 172 9.02 -11.96 -2.34
N THR A 173 10.35 -11.96 -2.53
CA THR A 173 11.00 -11.18 -3.59
C THR A 173 10.48 -11.57 -4.97
N ILE A 174 10.45 -12.88 -5.26
CA ILE A 174 9.90 -13.41 -6.52
C ILE A 174 8.43 -12.99 -6.67
N SER A 175 7.63 -13.11 -5.60
CA SER A 175 6.22 -12.72 -5.62
C SER A 175 6.04 -11.23 -5.90
N HIS A 176 6.85 -10.35 -5.32
CA HIS A 176 6.83 -8.91 -5.63
C HIS A 176 7.14 -8.65 -7.10
N ILE A 177 8.20 -9.28 -7.63
CA ILE A 177 8.60 -9.14 -9.04
C ILE A 177 7.47 -9.57 -9.97
N ILE A 178 6.81 -10.70 -9.69
CA ILE A 178 5.67 -11.19 -10.47
C ILE A 178 4.54 -10.16 -10.47
N ILE A 179 4.11 -9.69 -9.30
CA ILE A 179 2.97 -8.76 -9.18
C ILE A 179 3.28 -7.42 -9.87
N ILE A 180 4.49 -6.90 -9.68
CA ILE A 180 4.97 -5.69 -10.35
C ILE A 180 4.94 -5.86 -11.87
N SER A 181 5.45 -6.99 -12.37
CA SER A 181 5.52 -7.28 -13.80
C SER A 181 4.12 -7.41 -14.43
N ILE A 182 3.21 -8.14 -13.78
CA ILE A 182 1.82 -8.30 -14.26
C ILE A 182 1.14 -6.93 -14.36
N ARG A 183 1.27 -6.08 -13.32
CA ARG A 183 0.69 -4.73 -13.35
C ARG A 183 1.28 -3.89 -14.48
N PHE A 184 2.59 -3.98 -14.71
CA PHE A 184 3.27 -3.23 -15.78
C PHE A 184 2.81 -3.66 -17.18
N ILE A 185 2.59 -4.96 -17.39
CA ILE A 185 2.06 -5.50 -18.65
C ILE A 185 0.62 -5.01 -18.87
N ASN A 186 -0.26 -5.18 -17.88
CA ASN A 186 -1.66 -4.80 -18.01
C ASN A 186 -1.87 -3.30 -18.25
N LYS A 187 -0.99 -2.45 -17.72
CA LYS A 187 -1.04 -1.00 -17.98
C LYS A 187 -0.62 -0.63 -19.41
N LYS A 188 0.19 -1.44 -20.10
CA LYS A 188 0.59 -1.17 -21.49
C LYS A 188 -0.50 -1.57 -22.51
N THR A 189 -1.39 -2.47 -22.12
CA THR A 189 -2.45 -3.00 -22.99
C THR A 189 -3.72 -2.15 -22.96
N GLN A 190 -3.86 -1.23 -21.99
CA GLN A 190 -4.94 -0.25 -21.88
C GLN A 190 -4.49 1.12 -22.40
#